data_AF-A0A8A0RLU3-F1
#
_entry.id   AF-A0A8A0RLU3-F1
#
_cell.length_a   1.000
_cell.length_b   1.000
_cell.length_c   1.000
_cell.angle_alpha   90.00
_cell.angle_beta   90.00
_cell.angle_gamma   90.00
#
_symmetry.space_group_name_H-M   'P 1'
#
loop_
_entity.id
_entity.type
_entity.pdbx_description
1 polymer ?
#
loop_
_entity_poly.entity_id
_entity_poly.type
_entity_poly.pdbx_seq_one_letter_code
_entity_poly.pdbx_strand_id
1 'polypeptide(L)'
;MTFNRNFGQGDKVKAAEAITPDKGWKDLPIGGIIPAAGNAESYETGDWRTFRPVCISEKCVHCLMCWRFCPDSAIIPEDGKFKQFDYHHCKGCGICVNVCPTKAIYFVSEDEISKADSEEKEKI
;
A
#
# COMPACT_ATOMS: atom_id res chain seq x y z
N MET A 1 7.86 18.02 20.86
CA MET A 1 7.80 18.61 19.50
C MET A 1 6.93 17.70 18.65
N THR A 2 5.63 17.96 18.58
CA THR A 2 4.71 17.28 17.67
C THR A 2 5.00 17.80 16.26
N PHE A 3 5.57 16.95 15.41
CA PHE A 3 5.73 17.26 13.99
C PHE A 3 4.32 17.39 13.41
N ASN A 4 3.90 18.61 13.08
CA ASN A 4 2.59 18.87 12.50
C ASN A 4 2.55 18.18 11.12
N ARG A 5 1.87 17.03 11.05
CA ARG A 5 1.68 16.23 9.82
C ARG A 5 0.87 16.98 8.75
N ASN A 6 0.36 18.18 9.05
CA ASN A 6 -0.48 18.96 8.15
C ASN A 6 0.32 19.95 7.27
N PHE A 7 1.65 19.94 7.31
CA PHE A 7 2.47 20.72 6.39
C PHE A 7 2.37 20.09 4.98
N GLY A 8 1.49 20.64 4.13
CA GLY A 8 1.26 20.17 2.76
C GLY A 8 -0.06 19.42 2.53
N GLN A 9 -0.92 19.29 3.54
CA GLN A 9 -2.28 18.79 3.36
C GLN A 9 -3.18 19.94 2.86
N GLY A 10 -2.93 20.40 1.63
CA GLY A 10 -4.00 21.01 0.85
C GLY A 10 -5.13 19.99 0.71
N ASP A 11 -6.39 20.45 0.68
CA ASP A 11 -7.61 19.63 0.59
C ASP A 11 -7.44 18.42 -0.36
N LYS A 12 -7.01 17.27 0.17
CA LYS A 12 -6.71 16.05 -0.61
C LYS A 12 -7.90 15.61 -1.48
N VAL A 13 -9.09 15.98 -1.05
CA VAL A 13 -10.38 15.64 -1.65
C VAL A 13 -10.58 16.31 -3.01
N LYS A 14 -10.15 17.57 -3.20
CA LYS A 14 -10.43 18.32 -4.45
C LYS A 14 -9.49 18.01 -5.61
N ALA A 15 -8.37 17.39 -5.31
CA ALA A 15 -7.23 17.31 -6.21
C ALA A 15 -7.16 15.92 -6.91
N ALA A 16 -7.58 14.85 -6.22
CA ALA A 16 -7.77 13.51 -6.79
C ALA A 16 -8.95 13.44 -7.78
N GLU A 17 -9.97 14.30 -7.64
CA GLU A 17 -11.10 14.40 -8.57
C GLU A 17 -10.72 14.96 -9.95
N ALA A 18 -9.52 15.55 -10.09
CA ALA A 18 -9.11 16.22 -11.31
C ALA A 18 -8.68 15.26 -12.43
N ILE A 19 -8.19 14.05 -12.12
CA ILE A 19 -7.78 13.05 -13.12
C ILE A 19 -8.13 11.65 -12.61
N THR A 20 -9.34 11.20 -12.90
CA THR A 20 -9.82 9.84 -12.58
C THR A 20 -9.61 8.91 -13.78
N PRO A 21 -9.53 7.58 -13.60
CA PRO A 21 -9.24 6.63 -14.70
C PRO A 21 -10.23 6.66 -15.87
N ASP A 22 -11.44 7.17 -15.66
CA ASP A 22 -12.50 7.34 -16.66
C ASP A 22 -12.30 8.57 -17.55
N LYS A 23 -11.42 9.50 -17.17
CA LYS A 23 -11.14 10.71 -17.95
C LYS A 23 -10.39 10.41 -19.23
N GLY A 24 -10.84 11.01 -20.33
CA GLY A 24 -10.21 10.86 -21.63
C GLY A 24 -9.02 11.79 -21.81
N TRP A 25 -8.33 11.66 -22.95
CA TRP A 25 -7.20 12.52 -23.29
C TRP A 25 -7.56 14.01 -23.40
N LYS A 26 -8.83 14.35 -23.60
CA LYS A 26 -9.34 15.74 -23.68
C LYS A 26 -9.51 16.39 -22.31
N ASP A 27 -9.63 15.59 -21.26
CA ASP A 27 -9.86 16.04 -19.89
C ASP A 27 -8.53 16.23 -19.15
N LEU A 28 -7.41 15.93 -19.81
CA LEU A 28 -6.08 16.13 -19.26
C LEU A 28 -5.79 17.62 -19.08
N PRO A 29 -5.16 17.98 -17.96
CA PRO A 29 -4.84 19.37 -17.70
C PRO A 29 -3.81 19.90 -18.70
N ILE A 30 -3.91 21.20 -19.01
CA ILE A 30 -3.05 21.87 -19.98
C ILE A 30 -1.58 21.65 -19.62
N GLY A 31 -0.80 21.15 -20.57
CA GLY A 31 0.64 20.92 -20.38
C GLY A 31 0.98 19.77 -19.41
N GLY A 32 0.02 18.90 -19.06
CA GLY A 32 0.27 17.76 -18.19
C GLY A 32 0.60 18.16 -16.74
N ILE A 33 0.16 19.34 -16.31
CA ILE A 33 0.37 19.79 -14.93
C ILE A 33 -0.30 18.82 -13.94
N ILE A 34 0.35 18.57 -12.80
CA ILE A 34 -0.25 17.80 -11.72
C ILE A 34 -1.02 18.75 -10.81
N PRO A 35 -2.36 18.74 -10.82
CA PRO A 35 -3.17 19.71 -10.06
C PRO A 35 -3.14 19.46 -8.55
N ALA A 36 -2.58 18.33 -8.14
CA ALA A 36 -2.75 17.71 -6.83
C ALA A 36 -1.43 17.16 -6.32
N ALA A 37 -0.82 17.82 -5.33
CA ALA A 37 0.37 17.27 -4.68
C ALA A 37 0.02 15.95 -3.96
N GLY A 38 0.87 14.94 -4.11
CA GLY A 38 0.68 13.64 -3.45
C GLY A 38 -0.42 12.75 -4.04
N ASN A 39 -0.93 13.06 -5.23
CA ASN A 39 -1.95 12.24 -5.91
C ASN A 39 -1.48 10.82 -6.28
N ALA A 40 -0.19 10.51 -6.20
CA ALA A 40 0.29 9.13 -6.34
C ALA A 40 -0.37 8.17 -5.33
N GLU A 41 -0.82 8.68 -4.17
CA GLU A 41 -1.56 7.93 -3.15
C GLU A 41 -2.94 7.43 -3.62
N SER A 42 -3.54 8.02 -4.66
CA SER A 42 -4.85 7.57 -5.17
C SER A 42 -4.74 6.49 -6.24
N TYR A 43 -3.52 6.13 -6.67
CA TYR A 43 -3.31 5.08 -7.67
C TYR A 43 -3.11 3.73 -6.99
N GLU A 44 -4.17 2.94 -6.96
CA GLU A 44 -4.11 1.57 -6.48
C GLU A 44 -3.24 0.71 -7.42
N THR A 45 -2.19 0.11 -6.87
CA THR A 45 -1.24 -0.74 -7.60
C THR A 45 -1.24 -2.18 -7.10
N GLY A 46 -2.21 -2.51 -6.24
CA GLY A 46 -2.30 -3.80 -5.57
C GLY A 46 -2.49 -4.97 -6.53
N ASP A 47 -3.17 -4.72 -7.66
CA ASP A 47 -3.47 -5.74 -8.67
C ASP A 47 -2.22 -6.25 -9.42
N TRP A 48 -1.05 -5.65 -9.19
CA TRP A 48 0.19 -6.06 -9.86
C TRP A 48 0.82 -7.32 -9.24
N ARG A 49 0.27 -7.80 -8.12
CA ARG A 49 0.81 -8.93 -7.36
C ARG A 49 0.53 -10.26 -8.06
N THR A 50 1.53 -11.13 -8.05
CA THR A 50 1.35 -12.59 -8.15
C THR A 50 1.38 -13.25 -6.77
N PHE A 51 2.18 -12.68 -5.85
CA PHE A 51 2.31 -13.14 -4.47
C PHE A 51 2.16 -11.95 -3.52
N ARG A 52 1.53 -12.16 -2.37
CA ARG A 52 1.44 -11.16 -1.29
C ARG A 52 2.24 -11.55 -0.06
N PRO A 53 2.93 -10.59 0.59
CA PRO A 53 3.63 -10.86 1.83
C PRO A 53 2.63 -10.99 2.99
N VAL A 54 2.81 -11.98 3.85
CA VAL A 54 2.05 -12.20 5.08
C VAL A 54 3.01 -12.20 6.26
N CYS A 55 2.65 -11.50 7.34
CA CYS A 55 3.47 -11.41 8.55
C CYS A 55 2.93 -12.35 9.64
N ILE A 56 3.82 -13.19 10.19
CA ILE A 56 3.57 -14.01 11.38
C ILE A 56 3.84 -13.14 12.61
N SER A 57 2.78 -12.68 13.26
CA SER A 57 2.85 -11.74 14.39
C SER A 57 3.75 -12.23 15.52
N GLU A 58 3.76 -13.54 15.79
CA GLU A 58 4.53 -14.18 16.86
C GLU A 58 6.05 -14.09 16.63
N LYS A 59 6.49 -13.93 15.37
CA LYS A 59 7.90 -13.80 15.00
C LYS A 59 8.32 -12.34 14.77
N CYS A 60 7.37 -11.43 14.70
CA CYS A 60 7.62 -10.03 14.42
C CYS A 60 8.11 -9.31 15.67
N VAL A 61 9.34 -8.78 15.62
CA VAL A 61 9.91 -7.97 16.71
C VAL A 61 9.66 -6.47 16.55
N HIS A 62 8.76 -6.09 15.62
CA HIS A 62 8.40 -4.71 15.30
C HIS A 62 9.60 -3.77 15.00
N CYS A 63 10.70 -4.30 14.44
CA CYS A 63 11.88 -3.49 14.10
C CYS A 63 11.66 -2.50 12.93
N LEU A 64 10.53 -2.60 12.23
CA LEU A 64 10.15 -1.74 11.09
C LEU A 64 11.17 -1.69 9.95
N MET A 65 12.07 -2.66 9.84
CA MET A 65 12.96 -2.81 8.68
C MET A 65 12.16 -2.98 7.40
N CYS A 66 11.11 -3.81 7.43
CA CYS A 66 10.20 -3.97 6.29
C CYS A 66 9.61 -2.62 5.85
N TRP A 67 9.11 -1.80 6.79
CA TRP A 67 8.60 -0.45 6.53
C TRP A 67 9.67 0.45 5.92
N ARG A 68 10.88 0.46 6.49
CA ARG A 68 11.98 1.33 6.04
C ARG A 68 12.42 1.06 4.60
N PHE A 69 12.38 -0.20 4.18
CA PHE A 69 12.84 -0.65 2.86
C PHE A 69 11.73 -0.80 1.83
N CYS A 70 10.46 -0.64 2.21
CA CYS A 70 9.35 -0.73 1.27
C CYS A 70 9.40 0.46 0.28
N PRO A 71 9.60 0.22 -1.03
CA PRO A 71 9.70 1.32 -2.00
C PRO A 71 8.36 2.02 -2.23
N ASP A 72 7.24 1.30 -2.07
CA ASP A 72 5.89 1.81 -2.32
C ASP A 72 5.17 2.28 -1.05
N SER A 73 5.86 2.36 0.11
CA SER A 73 5.23 2.73 1.40
C SER A 73 4.01 1.88 1.80
N ALA A 74 3.89 0.66 1.29
CA ALA A 74 2.77 -0.26 1.49
C ALA A 74 2.79 -1.03 2.83
N ILE A 75 3.40 -0.46 3.86
CA ILE A 75 3.45 -1.01 5.22
C ILE A 75 2.99 0.07 6.17
N ILE A 76 1.96 -0.24 6.96
CA ILE A 76 1.35 0.70 7.88
C ILE A 76 1.86 0.41 9.29
N PRO A 77 2.68 1.30 9.88
CA PRO A 77 3.03 1.23 11.29
C PRO A 77 1.99 1.96 12.15
N GLU A 78 1.81 1.51 13.38
CA GLU A 78 1.01 2.15 14.43
C GLU A 78 1.77 2.08 15.76
N ASP A 79 1.88 3.20 16.47
CA ASP A 79 2.60 3.30 17.75
C ASP A 79 4.02 2.70 17.74
N GLY A 80 4.74 2.93 16.63
CA GLY A 80 6.10 2.41 16.44
C GLY A 80 6.17 0.91 16.18
N LYS A 81 5.03 0.24 15.94
CA LYS A 81 4.93 -1.19 15.65
C LYS A 81 4.39 -1.45 14.26
N PHE A 82 4.82 -2.56 13.66
CA PHE A 82 4.16 -3.08 12.46
C PHE A 82 2.69 -3.38 12.79
N LYS A 83 1.76 -2.80 12.02
CA LYS A 83 0.31 -3.10 12.12
C LYS A 83 -0.13 -4.02 11.00
N GLN A 84 0.02 -3.60 9.75
CA GLN A 84 -0.45 -4.34 8.58
C GLN A 84 0.26 -3.91 7.29
N PHE A 85 0.06 -4.71 6.25
CA PHE A 85 0.36 -4.31 4.87
C PHE A 85 -0.82 -3.52 4.30
N ASP A 86 -0.51 -2.56 3.44
CA ASP A 86 -1.50 -1.93 2.56
C ASP A 86 -1.56 -2.70 1.25
N TYR A 87 -2.54 -3.60 1.12
CA TYR A 87 -2.74 -4.38 -0.10
C TYR A 87 -3.39 -3.59 -1.26
N HIS A 88 -3.75 -2.31 -1.10
CA HIS A 88 -4.11 -1.46 -2.25
C HIS A 88 -2.86 -0.95 -2.99
N HIS A 89 -1.72 -0.86 -2.30
CA HIS A 89 -0.47 -0.33 -2.88
C HIS A 89 0.70 -1.32 -2.89
N CYS A 90 0.59 -2.47 -2.22
CA CYS A 90 1.64 -3.47 -2.22
C CYS A 90 1.78 -4.14 -3.60
N LYS A 91 2.94 -4.04 -4.25
CA LYS A 91 3.18 -4.72 -5.55
C LYS A 91 3.70 -6.15 -5.44
N GLY A 92 3.93 -6.65 -4.22
CA GLY A 92 4.47 -8.00 -4.02
C GLY A 92 5.94 -8.14 -4.44
N CYS A 93 6.73 -7.06 -4.35
CA CYS A 93 8.14 -7.06 -4.79
C CYS A 93 9.09 -7.90 -3.91
N GLY A 94 8.70 -8.25 -2.68
CA GLY A 94 9.43 -9.19 -1.82
C GLY A 94 10.60 -8.60 -1.04
N ILE A 95 10.88 -7.30 -1.17
CA ILE A 95 11.94 -6.64 -0.40
C ILE A 95 11.71 -6.81 1.10
N CYS A 96 10.47 -6.64 1.59
CA CYS A 96 10.12 -6.82 2.99
C CYS A 96 10.40 -8.24 3.52
N VAL A 97 10.22 -9.26 2.67
CA VAL A 97 10.54 -10.66 3.00
C VAL A 97 12.05 -10.81 3.15
N ASN A 98 12.82 -10.30 2.20
CA ASN A 98 14.28 -10.44 2.17
C ASN A 98 14.98 -9.70 3.32
N VAL A 99 14.51 -8.50 3.68
CA VAL A 99 15.15 -7.68 4.74
C VAL A 99 14.72 -8.06 6.16
N CYS A 100 13.72 -8.93 6.34
CA CYS A 100 13.19 -9.25 7.66
C CYS A 100 14.20 -10.11 8.46
N PRO A 101 14.82 -9.58 9.54
CA PRO A 101 15.89 -10.29 10.24
C PRO A 101 15.40 -11.55 10.96
N THR A 102 14.13 -11.58 11.38
CA THR A 102 13.52 -12.72 12.08
C THR A 102 12.78 -13.67 11.14
N LYS A 103 12.79 -13.40 9.83
CA LYS A 103 12.03 -14.17 8.82
C LYS A 103 10.55 -14.31 9.20
N ALA A 104 9.97 -13.26 9.78
CA ALA A 104 8.56 -13.20 10.16
C ALA A 104 7.61 -13.00 8.98
N ILE A 105 8.12 -12.63 7.81
CA ILE A 105 7.31 -12.32 6.63
C ILE A 105 7.59 -13.39 5.56
N TYR A 106 6.54 -13.94 4.95
CA TYR A 106 6.61 -14.94 3.88
C TYR A 106 5.63 -14.61 2.75
N PHE A 107 5.79 -15.24 1.59
CA PHE A 107 4.89 -15.05 0.45
C PHE A 107 3.78 -16.11 0.42
N VAL A 108 2.60 -15.67 0.01
CA VAL A 108 1.44 -16.52 -0.33
C VAL A 108 0.97 -16.14 -1.73
N SER A 109 0.52 -17.11 -2.52
CA SER A 109 -0.03 -16.86 -3.86
C SER A 109 -1.34 -16.08 -3.78
N GLU A 110 -1.52 -15.10 -4.67
CA GLU A 110 -2.81 -14.40 -4.82
C GLU A 110 -3.95 -15.36 -5.17
N ASP A 111 -3.67 -16.39 -5.98
CA ASP A 111 -4.66 -17.41 -6.35
C ASP A 111 -5.16 -18.19 -5.14
N GLU A 112 -4.28 -18.51 -4.20
CA GLU A 112 -4.62 -19.26 -2.98
C GLU A 112 -5.48 -18.40 -2.05
N ILE A 113 -5.16 -17.11 -1.92
CA ILE A 113 -5.94 -16.17 -1.11
C ILE A 113 -7.33 -15.95 -1.72
N SER A 114 -7.42 -15.76 -3.04
CA SER A 114 -8.70 -15.50 -3.71
C SER A 114 -9.70 -16.65 -3.53
N LYS A 115 -9.21 -17.90 -3.51
CA LYS A 115 -10.02 -19.09 -3.23
C LYS A 115 -10.48 -19.12 -1.77
N ALA A 116 -9.59 -18.87 -0.83
CA ALA A 116 -9.92 -18.80 0.59
C ALA A 116 -10.98 -17.71 0.87
N ASP A 117 -10.84 -16.53 0.28
CA ASP A 117 -11.80 -15.42 0.43
C ASP A 117 -13.18 -15.76 -0.17
N SER A 118 -13.22 -16.59 -1.23
CA SER A 118 -14.46 -17.03 -1.87
C SER A 118 -15.19 -18.07 -1.01
N GLU A 119 -14.45 -19.03 -0.46
CA GLU A 119 -14.98 -20.07 0.44
C GLU A 119 -15.48 -19.50 1.77
N GLU A 120 -14.87 -18.43 2.27
CA GLU A 120 -15.33 -17.73 3.49
C GLU A 120 -16.66 -17.01 3.25
N LYS A 121 -16.85 -16.43 2.05
CA LYS A 121 -18.10 -15.72 1.67
C LYS A 121 -19.28 -16.67 1.44
N GLU A 122 -19.04 -17.91 1.02
CA GLU A 122 -20.09 -18.92 0.87
C GLU A 122 -20.56 -19.52 2.20
N LYS A 123 -19.80 -19.33 3.29
CA LYS A 123 -20.14 -19.82 4.63
C LYS A 123 -20.98 -18.84 5.46
N ILE A 124 -21.31 -17.67 4.91
CA ILE A 124 -22.10 -16.61 5.56
C ILE A 124 -23.53 -16.62 5.02
#